data_AF-A0A9P5R6N2-F1
#
_entry.id   AF-A0A9P5R6N2-F1
#
_cell.length_a   1.000
_cell.length_b   1.000
_cell.length_c   1.000
_cell.angle_alpha   90.00
_cell.angle_beta   90.00
_cell.angle_gamma   90.00
#
_symmetry.space_group_name_H-M   'P 1'
#
loop_
_entity.id
_entity.type
_entity.pdbx_description
1 polymer ?
#
loop_
_entity_poly.entity_id
_entity_poly.type
_entity_poly.pdbx_seq_one_letter_code
_entity_poly.pdbx_strand_id
1 'polypeptide(L)'
;NAIVQIDATPFRQWYEAHYATPIGARKAKGAAKVESEEINKARSNHVQRKIESRKDDAKVDAALDHQFAAGRLYACLSSRPGQSGRADGYILEGQELAFYIRKLKK
;
A
#
# COMPACT_ATOMS: atom_id res chain seq x y z
N ASN A 1 -2.85 18.06 12.55
CA ASN A 1 -2.55 16.62 12.71
C ASN A 1 -1.16 16.32 12.22
N ALA A 2 -0.45 15.40 12.88
CA ALA A 2 0.89 15.00 12.47
C ALA A 2 0.83 14.10 11.24
N ILE A 3 1.68 14.38 10.26
CA ILE A 3 1.88 13.52 9.09
C ILE A 3 3.13 12.68 9.34
N VAL A 4 2.98 11.37 9.25
CA VAL A 4 4.02 10.39 9.57
C VAL A 4 4.27 9.47 8.38
N GLN A 5 5.47 8.90 8.31
CA GLN A 5 5.76 7.81 7.39
C GLN A 5 5.64 6.48 8.13
N ILE A 6 4.86 5.55 7.59
CA ILE A 6 4.67 4.20 8.12
C ILE A 6 5.25 3.15 7.17
N ASP A 7 5.55 1.96 7.70
CA ASP A 7 6.00 0.82 6.90
C ASP A 7 4.89 0.34 5.95
N ALA A 8 5.23 0.20 4.67
CA ALA A 8 4.32 -0.26 3.63
C ALA A 8 4.19 -1.79 3.56
N THR A 9 5.10 -2.53 4.18
CA THR A 9 5.20 -4.00 4.08
C THR A 9 3.91 -4.75 4.41
N PRO A 10 3.22 -4.51 5.56
CA PRO A 10 2.00 -5.25 5.88
C PRO A 10 0.87 -4.99 4.87
N PHE A 11 0.74 -3.76 4.39
CA PHE A 11 -0.26 -3.39 3.38
C PHE A 11 0.03 -4.03 2.03
N ARG A 12 1.31 -4.05 1.62
CA ARG A 12 1.76 -4.71 0.39
C ARG A 12 1.48 -6.21 0.44
N GLN A 13 1.82 -6.89 1.54
CA GLN A 13 1.56 -8.32 1.73
C GLN A 13 0.06 -8.64 1.61
N TRP A 14 -0.79 -7.84 2.27
CA TRP A 14 -2.23 -8.01 2.17
C TRP A 14 -2.74 -7.83 0.74
N TYR A 15 -2.26 -6.80 0.04
CA TYR A 15 -2.66 -6.51 -1.34
C TYR A 15 -2.30 -7.65 -2.30
N GLU A 16 -1.05 -8.12 -2.23
CA GLU A 16 -0.55 -9.22 -3.05
C GLU A 16 -1.32 -10.53 -2.77
N ALA A 17 -1.65 -10.82 -1.51
CA ALA A 17 -2.47 -11.96 -1.14
C ALA A 17 -3.94 -11.83 -1.62
N HIS A 18 -4.48 -10.61 -1.60
CA HIS A 18 -5.88 -10.34 -1.91
C HIS A 18 -6.18 -10.37 -3.42
N TYR A 19 -5.30 -9.76 -4.21
CA TYR A 19 -5.46 -9.55 -5.66
C TYR A 19 -4.53 -10.41 -6.52
N ALA A 20 -3.58 -11.13 -5.93
CA ALA A 20 -2.53 -11.87 -6.64
C ALA A 20 -1.84 -11.02 -7.71
N THR A 21 -1.63 -9.74 -7.42
CA THR A 21 -1.06 -8.74 -8.32
C THR A 21 0.01 -7.96 -7.56
N PRO A 22 1.19 -7.70 -8.15
CA PRO A 22 2.23 -6.93 -7.48
C PRO A 22 1.84 -5.45 -7.35
N ILE A 23 2.29 -4.81 -6.26
CA ILE A 23 2.14 -3.37 -6.01
C ILE A 23 3.50 -2.77 -5.64
N GLY A 24 3.81 -1.58 -6.14
CA GLY A 24 5.10 -0.93 -5.90
C GLY A 24 6.29 -1.62 -6.57
N ALA A 25 6.06 -2.46 -7.58
CA ALA A 25 7.14 -3.14 -8.30
C ALA A 25 7.91 -2.15 -9.20
N ARG A 26 9.11 -1.74 -8.78
CA ARG A 26 9.99 -0.94 -9.64
C ARG A 26 10.42 -1.76 -10.86
N LYS A 27 10.21 -1.22 -12.07
CA LYS A 27 10.80 -1.72 -13.33
C LYS A 27 12.34 -1.52 -13.42
N ALA A 28 13.05 -1.42 -12.30
CA ALA A 28 14.49 -1.24 -12.28
C ALA A 28 15.20 -2.59 -12.08
N LYS A 29 16.08 -2.93 -13.03
CA LYS A 29 16.96 -4.12 -12.99
C LYS A 29 17.73 -4.16 -11.66
N GLY A 30 17.31 -5.02 -10.74
CA GLY A 30 18.02 -5.28 -9.48
C GLY A 30 17.24 -5.04 -8.19
N ALA A 31 16.04 -4.44 -8.23
CA ALA A 31 15.13 -4.55 -7.10
C ALA A 31 14.54 -5.97 -7.15
N ALA A 32 14.95 -6.79 -6.19
CA ALA A 32 14.53 -8.17 -6.04
C ALA A 32 13.07 -8.33 -6.44
N LYS A 33 12.81 -9.28 -7.33
CA LYS A 33 11.50 -9.91 -7.47
C LYS A 33 11.01 -10.26 -6.08
N VAL A 34 10.26 -9.36 -5.44
CA VAL A 34 9.29 -9.77 -4.44
C VAL A 34 8.07 -10.19 -5.25
N GLU A 35 8.27 -11.17 -6.15
CA GLU A 35 7.22 -12.11 -6.48
C GLU A 35 6.99 -12.84 -5.16
N SER A 36 6.13 -12.29 -4.31
CA SER A 36 5.75 -12.95 -3.08
C SER A 36 5.20 -14.32 -3.45
N GLU A 37 5.51 -15.33 -2.63
CA GLU A 37 4.97 -16.68 -2.80
C GLU A 37 3.44 -16.64 -2.95
N GLU A 38 2.80 -15.64 -2.34
CA GLU A 38 1.38 -15.29 -2.49
C GLU A 38 0.94 -15.12 -3.96
N ILE A 39 1.71 -14.44 -4.82
CA ILE A 39 1.28 -14.20 -6.21
C ILE A 39 1.23 -15.52 -7.00
N ASN A 40 2.27 -16.35 -6.87
CA ASN A 40 2.43 -17.59 -7.63
C ASN A 40 1.86 -18.84 -6.93
N LYS A 41 1.19 -18.67 -5.79
CA LYS A 41 0.61 -19.77 -5.03
C LYS A 41 -0.44 -20.52 -5.85
N ALA A 42 -0.26 -21.83 -5.97
CA ALA A 42 -1.25 -22.73 -6.52
C ALA A 42 -2.51 -22.71 -5.65
N ARG A 43 -3.67 -22.48 -6.29
CA ARG A 43 -4.97 -22.33 -5.62
C ARG A 43 -6.01 -23.21 -6.28
N SER A 44 -7.03 -23.60 -5.53
CA SER A 44 -8.16 -24.34 -6.09
C SER A 44 -8.96 -23.46 -7.06
N ASN A 45 -9.66 -24.11 -8.00
CA ASN A 45 -10.43 -23.42 -9.05
C ASN A 45 -11.50 -22.45 -8.50
N HIS A 46 -12.00 -22.69 -7.29
CA HIS A 46 -12.96 -21.79 -6.65
C HIS A 46 -12.27 -20.51 -6.14
N VAL A 47 -11.11 -20.64 -5.51
CA VAL A 47 -10.33 -19.50 -5.01
C VAL A 47 -9.78 -18.67 -6.18
N GLN A 48 -9.34 -19.33 -7.26
CA GLN A 48 -8.86 -18.63 -8.45
C GLN A 48 -9.94 -17.73 -9.07
N ARG A 49 -11.16 -18.24 -9.24
CA ARG A 49 -12.31 -17.45 -9.72
C ARG A 49 -12.62 -16.25 -8.82
N LYS A 50 -12.51 -16.43 -7.50
CA LYS A 50 -12.71 -15.35 -6.52
C LYS A 50 -11.65 -14.26 -6.60
N ILE A 51 -10.40 -14.62 -6.89
CA ILE A 51 -9.32 -13.64 -7.06
C ILE A 51 -9.49 -12.92 -8.40
N GLU A 52 -9.81 -13.65 -9.45
CA GLU A 52 -10.06 -13.07 -10.78
C GLU A 52 -11.19 -12.05 -10.76
N SER A 53 -12.29 -12.33 -10.06
CA SER A 53 -13.38 -11.35 -9.88
C SER A 53 -13.00 -10.11 -9.09
N ARG A 54 -11.89 -10.12 -8.33
CA ARG A 54 -11.40 -8.95 -7.58
C ARG A 54 -10.43 -8.11 -8.39
N LYS A 55 -9.82 -8.67 -9.45
CA LYS A 55 -8.77 -7.97 -10.20
C LYS A 55 -9.26 -6.69 -10.85
N ASP A 56 -10.54 -6.61 -11.17
CA ASP A 56 -11.16 -5.40 -11.74
C ASP A 56 -11.06 -4.20 -10.79
N ASP A 57 -11.09 -4.44 -9.48
CA ASP A 57 -10.97 -3.42 -8.43
C ASP A 57 -9.52 -3.20 -7.95
N ALA A 58 -8.54 -3.89 -8.54
CA ALA A 58 -7.13 -3.84 -8.13
C ALA A 58 -6.38 -2.61 -8.67
N LYS A 59 -7.07 -1.50 -8.94
CA LYS A 59 -6.43 -0.30 -9.48
C LYS A 59 -5.99 0.61 -8.34
N VAL A 60 -4.69 0.92 -8.29
CA VAL A 60 -4.09 1.82 -7.30
C VAL A 60 -3.61 3.11 -7.97
N ASP A 61 -3.75 4.23 -7.27
CA ASP A 61 -3.24 5.52 -7.72
C ASP A 61 -1.70 5.52 -7.85
N ALA A 62 -1.17 6.16 -8.89
CA ALA A 62 0.25 6.15 -9.18
C ALA A 62 1.12 6.77 -8.06
N ALA A 63 0.60 7.77 -7.32
CA ALA A 63 1.32 8.39 -6.22
C ALA A 63 1.43 7.46 -4.99
N LEU A 64 0.44 6.59 -4.79
CA LEU A 64 0.50 5.53 -3.79
C LEU A 64 1.43 4.40 -4.24
N ASP A 65 1.35 3.97 -5.51
CA ASP A 65 2.22 2.92 -6.04
C ASP A 65 3.72 3.29 -5.91
N HIS A 66 4.06 4.55 -6.17
CA HIS A 66 5.42 5.06 -5.94
C HIS A 66 5.84 4.99 -4.46
N GLN A 67 4.94 5.22 -3.52
CA GLN A 67 5.22 5.11 -2.08
C GLN A 67 5.37 3.65 -1.63
N PHE A 68 4.55 2.73 -2.16
CA PHE A 68 4.75 1.29 -1.98
C PHE A 68 6.13 0.86 -2.48
N ALA A 69 6.54 1.36 -3.65
CA ALA A 69 7.87 1.13 -4.21
C ALA A 69 9.02 1.74 -3.37
N ALA A 70 8.72 2.72 -2.52
CA ALA A 70 9.67 3.29 -1.56
C ALA A 70 9.67 2.56 -0.21
N GLY A 71 8.71 1.67 0.04
CA GLY A 71 8.53 0.95 1.30
C GLY A 71 7.95 1.80 2.44
N ARG A 72 7.52 3.04 2.17
CA ARG A 72 7.01 3.98 3.18
C ARG A 72 5.79 4.72 2.67
N LEU A 73 4.71 4.71 3.44
CA LEU A 73 3.46 5.41 3.13
C LEU A 73 3.29 6.63 4.03
N TYR A 74 2.76 7.73 3.49
CA TYR A 74 2.33 8.86 4.32
C TYR A 74 0.97 8.58 4.96
N ALA A 75 0.87 8.83 6.26
CA ALA A 75 -0.35 8.69 7.04
C ALA A 75 -0.58 9.90 7.95
N CYS A 76 -1.84 10.19 8.25
CA CYS A 76 -2.24 11.21 9.21
C CYS A 76 -2.67 10.54 10.53
N LEU A 77 -2.08 10.97 11.64
CA LEU A 77 -2.57 10.59 12.98
C LEU A 77 -3.90 11.28 13.27
N SER A 78 -4.92 10.50 13.62
CA SER A 78 -6.26 10.99 13.99
C SER A 78 -6.58 10.80 15.47
N SER A 79 -5.83 9.95 16.18
CA SER A 79 -5.94 9.80 17.63
C SER A 79 -5.24 10.94 18.40
N ARG A 80 -5.45 10.97 19.72
CA ARG A 80 -4.73 11.85 20.66
C ARG A 80 -3.83 11.00 21.57
N PRO A 81 -2.58 10.71 21.17
CA PRO A 81 -1.72 9.75 21.88
C PRO A 81 -1.54 10.06 23.37
N GLY A 82 -1.47 11.34 23.76
CA GLY A 82 -1.35 11.75 25.17
C GLY A 82 -2.60 11.52 26.04
N GLN A 83 -3.71 11.08 25.45
CA GLN A 83 -4.94 10.72 26.17
C GLN A 83 -5.30 9.25 25.95
N SER A 84 -5.18 8.76 24.72
CA SER A 84 -5.57 7.40 24.34
C SER A 84 -4.45 6.37 24.47
N GLY A 85 -3.19 6.80 24.65
CA GLY A 85 -2.02 5.92 24.62
C GLY A 85 -1.74 5.28 23.25
N ARG A 86 -2.43 5.72 22.20
CA ARG A 86 -2.38 5.13 20.85
C ARG A 86 -2.14 6.16 19.77
N ALA A 87 -1.37 5.81 18.75
CA ALA A 87 -1.08 6.63 17.57
C ALA A 87 -1.76 6.05 16.33
N ASP A 88 -3.09 6.05 16.36
CA ASP A 88 -3.93 5.51 15.29
C ASP A 88 -4.22 6.61 14.25
N GLY A 89 -4.42 6.20 13.00
CA GLY A 89 -4.57 7.11 11.88
C GLY A 89 -5.01 6.41 10.60
N TYR A 90 -4.93 7.13 9.49
CA TYR A 90 -5.25 6.63 8.16
C TYR A 90 -4.19 7.06 7.14
N ILE A 91 -4.07 6.29 6.06
CA ILE A 91 -3.13 6.55 4.95
C ILE A 91 -3.67 7.70 4.10
N LEU A 92 -2.78 8.59 3.67
CA LEU A 92 -3.16 9.71 2.81
C LEU A 92 -3.37 9.24 1.37
N GLU A 93 -4.51 9.60 0.78
CA GLU A 93 -4.88 9.25 -0.59
C GLU A 93 -5.31 10.47 -1.42
N GLY A 94 -5.35 10.33 -2.75
CA GLY A 94 -5.94 11.30 -3.67
C GLY A 94 -5.50 12.76 -3.46
N GLN A 95 -6.49 13.66 -3.33
CA GLN A 95 -6.23 15.11 -3.20
C GLN A 95 -5.49 15.47 -1.91
N GLU A 96 -5.74 14.74 -0.82
CA GLU A 96 -5.09 14.99 0.46
C GLU A 96 -3.61 14.65 0.38
N LEU A 97 -3.27 13.50 -0.19
CA LEU A 97 -1.89 13.13 -0.45
C LEU A 97 -1.18 14.18 -1.32
N ALA A 98 -1.83 14.62 -2.40
CA ALA A 98 -1.27 15.64 -3.28
C ALA A 98 -1.02 16.97 -2.55
N PHE A 99 -1.93 17.37 -1.65
CA PHE A 99 -1.79 18.57 -0.84
C PHE A 99 -0.58 18.49 0.11
N TYR A 100 -0.43 17.39 0.84
CA TYR A 100 0.67 17.23 1.79
C TYR A 100 2.03 17.02 1.11
N ILE A 101 2.09 16.31 -0.02
CA ILE A 101 3.32 16.21 -0.82
C ILE A 101 3.80 17.60 -1.25
N ARG A 102 2.90 18.49 -1.71
CA ARG A 102 3.27 19.87 -2.07
C ARG A 102 3.78 20.66 -0.88
N LYS A 103 3.18 20.50 0.30
CA LYS A 103 3.63 21.17 1.53
C LYS A 103 4.98 20.67 2.03
N LEU A 104 5.29 19.39 1.89
CA LEU A 104 6.55 18.79 2.34
C LEU A 104 7.74 19.10 1.40
N LYS A 105 7.46 19.42 0.13
CA LYS A 105 8.49 19.81 -0.85
C LYS A 105 8.89 21.28 -0.76
N LYS A 106 8.11 22.10 -0.04
CA LYS A 106 8.37 23.52 0.16
C LYS A 106 9.22 23.72 1.39
#